data_AF-A0AAE5XJX3-F1
#
_entry.id   AF-A0AAE5XJX3-F1
#
_cell.length_a   1.000
_cell.length_b   1.000
_cell.length_c   1.000
_cell.angle_alpha   90.00
_cell.angle_beta   90.00
_cell.angle_gamma   90.00
#
_symmetry.space_group_name_H-M   'P 1'
#
loop_
_entity.id
_entity.type
_entity.pdbx_description
1 polymer ?
#
loop_
_entity_poly.entity_id
_entity_poly.type
_entity_poly.pdbx_seq_one_letter_code
_entity_poly.pdbx_strand_id
1 'polypeptide(L)'
;MNHSKHALSSAIILSIMMTAAGCSSSGDGAKGPDNNDGQNGGDINQKNFTVIQGTDLNTKSSALLSFNPGGPGGSSNQSQRAGDVLQAEDGVDSILIGGLGVDVMLGASGDDILIGGTEDFNSSVDGDNKGADNRDRAFGNGGDDLFIWTPGDGSDFFDGGEGVDVLVLGVVGEQRDNNGATEGAPFFNVSPPGREGSQDFDGIFLDATNKPVVKVSTSPGFCTVIDKGEHAEELELLNLDHIVRFTLRGVAEAFEAGARTDDDGLRVAISTKNVEYLVCAPKVTTDGAATDNIEVLDLTTTPPRLALLSELPEHIALMIQ
;
A
#
# COMPACT_ATOMS: atom_id res chain seq x y z
N MET A 1 -52.30 -17.08 -37.39
CA MET A 1 -53.03 -16.84 -36.13
C MET A 1 -52.01 -16.36 -35.10
N ASN A 2 -52.35 -15.27 -34.41
CA ASN A 2 -51.47 -14.32 -33.73
C ASN A 2 -50.43 -14.89 -32.74
N HIS A 3 -49.19 -14.44 -32.90
CA HIS A 3 -48.26 -14.23 -31.79
C HIS A 3 -48.48 -12.81 -31.25
N SER A 4 -48.96 -12.69 -30.00
CA SER A 4 -48.96 -11.43 -29.26
C SER A 4 -47.66 -11.30 -28.48
N LYS A 5 -46.86 -10.28 -28.81
CA LYS A 5 -45.74 -9.80 -28.00
C LYS A 5 -46.27 -8.68 -27.11
N HIS A 6 -46.16 -8.86 -25.80
CA HIS A 6 -46.38 -7.79 -24.82
C HIS A 6 -45.06 -7.13 -24.44
N ALA A 7 -45.04 -5.81 -24.64
CA ALA A 7 -44.63 -4.78 -23.67
C ALA A 7 -43.16 -4.76 -23.18
N LEU A 8 -42.54 -3.63 -22.87
CA LEU A 8 -42.97 -2.24 -22.67
C LEU A 8 -41.68 -1.40 -22.80
N SER A 9 -41.70 -0.29 -23.55
CA SER A 9 -40.60 0.68 -23.54
C SER A 9 -40.64 1.48 -22.23
N SER A 10 -39.53 1.51 -21.49
CA SER A 10 -39.30 2.49 -20.43
C SER A 10 -38.10 3.36 -20.81
N ALA A 11 -38.38 4.63 -21.06
CA ALA A 11 -37.41 5.69 -21.23
C ALA A 11 -36.89 6.12 -19.86
N ILE A 12 -35.58 6.10 -19.66
CA ILE A 12 -34.93 6.68 -18.49
C ILE A 12 -34.69 8.16 -18.80
N ILE A 13 -35.40 9.03 -18.08
CA ILE A 13 -35.19 10.49 -18.08
C ILE A 13 -34.10 10.77 -17.04
N LEU A 14 -32.92 11.17 -17.49
CA LEU A 14 -31.83 11.65 -16.65
C LEU A 14 -32.00 13.16 -16.46
N SER A 15 -32.40 13.59 -15.26
CA SER A 15 -32.47 15.01 -14.89
C SER A 15 -31.17 15.43 -14.21
N ILE A 16 -30.31 16.14 -14.95
CA ILE A 16 -29.14 16.84 -14.42
C ILE A 16 -29.62 18.21 -13.92
N MET A 17 -29.48 18.45 -12.62
CA MET A 17 -29.80 19.73 -12.00
C MET A 17 -28.48 20.42 -11.63
N MET A 18 -27.95 21.23 -12.57
CA MET A 18 -26.87 22.16 -12.28
C MET A 18 -27.45 23.43 -11.65
N THR A 19 -27.12 23.71 -10.40
CA THR A 19 -27.32 25.04 -9.81
C THR A 19 -26.00 25.79 -9.85
N ALA A 20 -25.85 26.66 -10.85
CA ALA A 20 -24.89 27.76 -10.84
C ALA A 20 -25.55 28.97 -10.14
N ALA A 21 -24.94 29.47 -9.06
CA ALA A 21 -25.25 30.77 -8.49
C ALA A 21 -23.99 31.64 -8.58
N GLY A 22 -24.12 32.74 -9.31
CA GLY A 22 -23.04 33.66 -9.66
C GLY A 22 -22.70 34.70 -8.58
N CYS A 23 -21.62 35.43 -8.91
CA CYS A 23 -20.95 36.50 -8.18
C CYS A 23 -21.81 37.70 -7.74
N SER A 24 -21.29 38.42 -6.73
CA SER A 24 -21.35 39.90 -6.46
C SER A 24 -21.28 40.10 -4.93
N SER A 25 -20.55 41.00 -4.27
CA SER A 25 -19.97 42.31 -4.59
C SER A 25 -18.90 42.70 -3.56
N SER A 26 -18.02 43.63 -3.95
CA SER A 26 -17.04 44.36 -3.16
C SER A 26 -17.56 44.99 -1.86
N GLY A 27 -16.68 45.05 -0.85
CA GLY A 27 -16.82 45.87 0.35
C GLY A 27 -15.46 46.15 0.97
N ASP A 28 -14.88 47.31 0.64
CA ASP A 28 -13.71 47.87 1.32
C ASP A 28 -14.04 48.17 2.79
N GLY A 29 -13.23 47.62 3.70
CA GLY A 29 -13.33 47.86 5.12
C GLY A 29 -11.96 47.73 5.77
N ALA A 30 -11.19 48.82 5.75
CA ALA A 30 -9.94 48.94 6.49
C ALA A 30 -10.18 48.69 8.00
N LYS A 31 -9.52 47.66 8.55
CA LYS A 31 -9.25 47.52 9.97
C LYS A 31 -7.75 47.56 10.20
N GLY A 32 -7.34 48.34 11.20
CA GLY A 32 -5.96 48.67 11.54
C GLY A 32 -5.13 47.49 12.03
N PRO A 33 -3.85 47.73 12.38
CA PRO A 33 -2.87 46.67 12.60
C PRO A 33 -3.13 45.95 13.93
N ASP A 34 -3.41 44.65 13.86
CA ASP A 34 -3.38 43.76 15.02
C ASP A 34 -1.92 43.42 15.34
N ASN A 35 -1.40 44.09 16.37
CA ASN A 35 -0.19 43.66 17.07
C ASN A 35 -0.59 42.60 18.09
N ASN A 36 -0.46 41.31 17.72
CA ASN A 36 -0.42 40.21 18.67
C ASN A 36 0.86 39.41 18.42
N ASP A 37 1.93 39.89 19.04
CA ASP A 37 3.13 39.11 19.32
C ASP A 37 2.97 38.57 20.76
N GLY A 38 3.05 37.25 20.93
CA GLY A 38 3.02 36.63 22.26
C GLY A 38 2.31 35.29 22.36
N GLN A 39 3.08 34.23 22.09
CA GLN A 39 2.95 32.88 22.64
C GLN A 39 1.68 32.07 22.30
N ASN A 40 1.78 31.31 21.21
CA ASN A 40 1.14 30.00 21.15
C ASN A 40 2.12 29.00 20.53
N GLY A 41 3.03 28.47 21.37
CA GLY A 41 3.84 27.29 21.04
C GLY A 41 3.03 26.02 21.25
N GLY A 42 1.96 25.85 20.47
CA GLY A 42 1.25 24.58 20.36
C GLY A 42 1.84 23.77 19.20
N ASP A 43 2.16 22.51 19.43
CA ASP A 43 2.59 21.55 18.41
C ASP A 43 1.65 21.62 17.19
N ILE A 44 2.18 22.11 16.09
CA ILE A 44 1.56 22.12 14.77
C ILE A 44 2.10 20.90 14.02
N ASN A 45 1.22 20.09 13.42
CA ASN A 45 1.48 18.99 12.46
C ASN A 45 1.52 17.53 12.93
N GLN A 46 0.85 17.11 14.03
CA GLN A 46 0.63 15.67 14.21
C GLN A 46 -0.69 15.23 13.54
N LYS A 47 -0.60 14.67 12.32
CA LYS A 47 -1.71 13.98 11.67
C LYS A 47 -2.17 12.79 12.52
N ASN A 48 -3.48 12.56 12.54
CA ASN A 48 -4.11 11.42 13.20
C ASN A 48 -4.98 10.70 12.16
N PHE A 49 -4.77 9.40 12.02
CA PHE A 49 -5.35 8.62 10.94
C PHE A 49 -6.60 7.87 11.40
N THR A 50 -7.61 7.80 10.55
CA THR A 50 -8.76 6.91 10.76
C THR A 50 -8.39 5.50 10.33
N VAL A 51 -8.47 4.53 11.25
CA VAL A 51 -8.08 3.14 10.97
C VAL A 51 -9.23 2.38 10.29
N ILE A 52 -8.92 1.78 9.15
CA ILE A 52 -9.79 0.87 8.40
C ILE A 52 -8.99 -0.41 8.18
N GLN A 53 -9.48 -1.52 8.69
CA GLN A 53 -8.79 -2.80 8.57
C GLN A 53 -9.72 -3.84 7.95
N GLY A 54 -9.16 -4.64 7.04
CA GLY A 54 -9.77 -5.87 6.56
C GLY A 54 -10.12 -6.81 7.70
N THR A 55 -11.16 -7.60 7.45
CA THR A 55 -11.68 -8.54 8.43
C THR A 55 -11.06 -9.92 8.29
N ASP A 56 -10.55 -10.26 7.10
CA ASP A 56 -10.10 -11.59 6.71
C ASP A 56 -11.16 -12.69 6.92
N LEU A 57 -12.44 -12.33 7.14
CA LEU A 57 -13.49 -13.29 7.49
C LEU A 57 -14.08 -13.99 6.26
N ASN A 58 -13.71 -13.54 5.07
CA ASN A 58 -14.17 -14.10 3.81
C ASN A 58 -13.33 -15.31 3.39
N THR A 59 -13.27 -16.31 4.28
CA THR A 59 -12.47 -17.54 4.14
C THR A 59 -13.34 -18.78 4.02
N LYS A 60 -12.76 -19.91 3.58
CA LYS A 60 -13.46 -21.21 3.53
C LYS A 60 -14.02 -21.68 4.88
N SER A 61 -13.48 -21.16 5.98
CA SER A 61 -13.92 -21.52 7.33
C SER A 61 -15.24 -20.84 7.74
N SER A 62 -15.66 -19.80 7.02
CA SER A 62 -16.88 -19.05 7.31
C SER A 62 -18.13 -19.91 7.14
N ALA A 63 -18.95 -20.02 8.20
CA ALA A 63 -20.18 -20.79 8.19
C ALA A 63 -21.27 -20.22 7.25
N LEU A 64 -21.12 -18.98 6.79
CA LEU A 64 -22.05 -18.32 5.88
C LEU A 64 -21.74 -18.60 4.41
N LEU A 65 -20.53 -19.05 4.10
CA LEU A 65 -20.09 -19.29 2.73
C LEU A 65 -20.34 -20.74 2.35
N SER A 66 -21.00 -20.94 1.21
CA SER A 66 -21.38 -22.27 0.75
C SER A 66 -20.28 -22.88 -0.10
N PHE A 67 -19.90 -24.12 0.19
CA PHE A 67 -19.11 -24.92 -0.74
C PHE A 67 -20.00 -25.24 -1.95
N ASN A 68 -19.58 -24.85 -3.15
CA ASN A 68 -20.32 -25.07 -4.39
C ASN A 68 -19.60 -26.10 -5.31
N PRO A 69 -19.69 -27.42 -5.05
CA PRO A 69 -18.93 -28.45 -5.78
C PRO A 69 -19.03 -28.39 -7.32
N GLY A 70 -20.09 -27.79 -7.86
CA GLY A 70 -20.32 -27.61 -9.30
C GLY A 70 -20.18 -26.17 -9.79
N GLY A 71 -19.49 -25.32 -9.04
CA GLY A 71 -19.29 -23.91 -9.37
C GLY A 71 -18.69 -23.72 -10.78
N PRO A 72 -19.03 -22.62 -11.48
CA PRO A 72 -18.44 -22.30 -12.78
C PRO A 72 -16.92 -22.40 -12.74
N GLY A 73 -16.32 -23.01 -13.77
CA GLY A 73 -14.86 -23.18 -13.85
C GLY A 73 -14.26 -24.20 -12.85
N GLY A 74 -15.08 -24.97 -12.15
CA GLY A 74 -14.61 -25.97 -11.18
C GLY A 74 -14.13 -25.37 -9.85
N SER A 75 -14.39 -24.08 -9.60
CA SER A 75 -14.13 -23.47 -8.30
C SER A 75 -15.32 -23.72 -7.37
N SER A 76 -15.14 -24.64 -6.43
CA SER A 76 -16.10 -24.84 -5.35
C SER A 76 -15.95 -23.87 -4.20
N ASN A 77 -14.83 -23.12 -4.20
CA ASN A 77 -14.57 -22.09 -3.23
C ASN A 77 -15.37 -20.83 -3.58
N GLN A 78 -16.27 -20.43 -2.69
CA GLN A 78 -17.04 -19.18 -2.79
C GLN A 78 -16.52 -18.10 -1.84
N SER A 79 -15.51 -18.41 -1.04
CA SER A 79 -14.77 -17.38 -0.34
C SER A 79 -14.04 -16.51 -1.37
N GLN A 80 -13.87 -15.24 -1.02
CA GLN A 80 -12.97 -14.36 -1.77
C GLN A 80 -11.53 -14.51 -1.28
N ARG A 81 -11.21 -15.65 -0.64
CA ARG A 81 -9.87 -16.01 -0.13
C ARG A 81 -9.31 -14.90 0.78
N ALA A 82 -10.09 -14.56 1.80
CA ALA A 82 -9.90 -13.49 2.78
C ALA A 82 -9.95 -12.05 2.25
N GLY A 83 -9.79 -11.83 0.94
CA GLY A 83 -9.75 -10.48 0.37
C GLY A 83 -10.94 -9.58 0.71
N ASP A 84 -10.60 -8.32 0.96
CA ASP A 84 -11.46 -7.25 1.41
C ASP A 84 -11.47 -6.05 0.44
N VAL A 85 -12.49 -5.20 0.57
CA VAL A 85 -12.57 -3.91 -0.13
C VAL A 85 -12.67 -2.82 0.93
N LEU A 86 -11.62 -2.02 1.04
CA LEU A 86 -11.47 -0.96 2.02
C LEU A 86 -11.61 0.39 1.30
N GLN A 87 -12.39 1.29 1.89
CA GLN A 87 -12.62 2.62 1.34
C GLN A 87 -12.63 3.65 2.45
N ALA A 88 -11.73 4.63 2.33
CA ALA A 88 -11.69 5.81 3.17
C ALA A 88 -12.74 6.87 2.78
N GLU A 89 -12.94 7.82 3.69
CA GLU A 89 -13.87 8.93 3.51
C GLU A 89 -13.17 10.12 2.87
N ASP A 90 -13.83 10.79 1.91
CA ASP A 90 -13.29 12.00 1.27
C ASP A 90 -12.88 13.08 2.30
N GLY A 91 -11.61 13.43 2.28
CA GLY A 91 -10.99 14.53 3.05
C GLY A 91 -10.48 14.09 4.42
N VAL A 92 -10.34 12.77 4.64
CA VAL A 92 -9.95 12.18 5.91
C VAL A 92 -8.66 11.39 5.74
N ASP A 93 -7.59 11.84 6.41
CA ASP A 93 -6.35 11.06 6.55
C ASP A 93 -6.68 9.69 7.19
N SER A 94 -6.43 8.62 6.44
CA SER A 94 -6.80 7.25 6.82
C SER A 94 -5.62 6.30 6.79
N ILE A 95 -5.72 5.21 7.53
CA ILE A 95 -4.83 4.06 7.38
C ILE A 95 -5.67 2.84 7.02
N LEU A 96 -5.40 2.29 5.84
CA LEU A 96 -6.05 1.12 5.27
C LEU A 96 -5.08 -0.06 5.39
N ILE A 97 -5.51 -1.11 6.08
CA ILE A 97 -4.72 -2.32 6.31
C ILE A 97 -5.52 -3.50 5.75
N GLY A 98 -5.06 -4.06 4.64
CA GLY A 98 -5.70 -5.18 3.94
C GLY A 98 -5.77 -6.44 4.81
N GLY A 99 -4.61 -6.91 5.28
CA GLY A 99 -4.51 -8.11 6.11
C GLY A 99 -4.08 -9.31 5.28
N LEU A 100 -4.98 -10.29 5.13
CA LEU A 100 -4.75 -11.48 4.32
C LEU A 100 -5.61 -11.46 3.07
N GLY A 101 -5.05 -11.95 1.97
CA GLY A 101 -5.82 -12.17 0.76
C GLY A 101 -5.60 -11.05 -0.22
N VAL A 102 -6.44 -11.01 -1.26
CA VAL A 102 -6.32 -9.99 -2.31
C VAL A 102 -7.22 -8.83 -1.96
N ASP A 103 -6.61 -7.74 -1.51
CA ASP A 103 -7.30 -6.57 -1.03
C ASP A 103 -7.38 -5.46 -2.08
N VAL A 104 -8.47 -4.70 -2.03
CA VAL A 104 -8.64 -3.46 -2.79
C VAL A 104 -8.80 -2.32 -1.80
N MET A 105 -7.87 -1.38 -1.82
CA MET A 105 -7.83 -0.24 -0.91
C MET A 105 -7.97 1.06 -1.68
N LEU A 106 -8.94 1.89 -1.28
CA LEU A 106 -9.27 3.18 -1.89
C LEU A 106 -9.13 4.29 -0.84
N GLY A 107 -8.10 5.12 -0.94
CA GLY A 107 -7.81 6.25 -0.03
C GLY A 107 -8.78 7.44 -0.17
N ALA A 108 -9.26 7.68 -1.38
CA ALA A 108 -10.17 8.77 -1.74
C ALA A 108 -9.53 10.17 -1.70
N SER A 109 -9.65 10.95 -0.63
CA SER A 109 -8.84 12.17 -0.54
C SER A 109 -8.44 12.44 0.89
N GLY A 110 -7.28 13.04 1.10
CA GLY A 110 -6.60 13.02 2.39
C GLY A 110 -5.21 12.42 2.20
N ASP A 111 -4.32 12.60 3.17
CA ASP A 111 -3.03 11.92 3.09
C ASP A 111 -3.20 10.56 3.77
N ASP A 112 -3.19 9.49 2.99
CA ASP A 112 -3.53 8.14 3.41
C ASP A 112 -2.32 7.22 3.51
N ILE A 113 -2.43 6.22 4.38
CA ILE A 113 -1.44 5.15 4.52
C ILE A 113 -2.12 3.84 4.13
N LEU A 114 -1.60 3.18 3.09
CA LEU A 114 -2.11 1.93 2.57
C LEU A 114 -1.08 0.82 2.83
N ILE A 115 -1.54 -0.28 3.43
CA ILE A 115 -0.71 -1.45 3.76
C ILE A 115 -1.49 -2.67 3.29
N GLY A 116 -0.94 -3.41 2.32
CA GLY A 116 -1.55 -4.67 1.85
C GLY A 116 -1.67 -5.66 2.98
N GLY A 117 -0.53 -6.15 3.44
CA GLY A 117 -0.42 -6.89 4.68
C GLY A 117 1.03 -7.20 5.01
N THR A 118 1.23 -8.06 6.00
CA THR A 118 2.50 -8.77 6.13
C THR A 118 2.41 -10.16 5.52
N GLU A 119 1.25 -10.79 5.72
CA GLU A 119 0.81 -12.11 5.24
C GLU A 119 1.78 -13.26 5.55
N ASP A 120 2.97 -12.97 6.05
CA ASP A 120 4.10 -13.84 6.28
C ASP A 120 4.22 -14.94 5.23
N PHE A 121 4.26 -14.52 3.96
CA PHE A 121 4.38 -15.38 2.79
C PHE A 121 3.14 -16.29 2.55
N ASN A 122 1.96 -15.91 3.05
CA ASN A 122 0.70 -16.60 2.83
C ASN A 122 0.13 -16.34 1.43
N SER A 123 0.72 -16.98 0.43
CA SER A 123 0.15 -16.95 -0.92
C SER A 123 -1.09 -17.83 -1.09
N SER A 124 -1.56 -18.57 -0.08
CA SER A 124 -2.69 -19.51 -0.21
C SER A 124 -3.55 -19.51 1.05
N VAL A 125 -4.21 -18.40 1.33
CA VAL A 125 -4.95 -18.14 2.58
C VAL A 125 -5.97 -19.23 2.92
N ASP A 126 -6.54 -19.86 1.90
CA ASP A 126 -7.54 -20.92 2.05
C ASP A 126 -7.00 -22.36 1.86
N GLY A 127 -5.69 -22.55 1.87
CA GLY A 127 -5.02 -23.84 1.90
C GLY A 127 -5.33 -24.79 0.73
N ASP A 128 -5.80 -24.29 -0.42
CA ASP A 128 -5.96 -25.11 -1.63
C ASP A 128 -4.66 -25.27 -2.45
N ASN A 129 -3.56 -24.68 -1.98
CA ASN A 129 -2.25 -24.72 -2.61
C ASN A 129 -2.25 -24.19 -4.05
N LYS A 130 -3.24 -23.36 -4.42
CA LYS A 130 -3.25 -22.68 -5.73
C LYS A 130 -2.31 -21.48 -5.75
N GLY A 131 -1.94 -20.99 -4.57
CA GLY A 131 -1.12 -19.80 -4.43
C GLY A 131 -1.87 -18.55 -4.86
N ALA A 132 -1.10 -17.46 -4.97
CA ALA A 132 -1.51 -16.23 -5.61
C ALA A 132 -2.62 -15.43 -4.87
N ASP A 133 -2.72 -15.55 -3.55
CA ASP A 133 -3.68 -14.78 -2.73
C ASP A 133 -3.17 -13.47 -2.17
N ASN A 134 -1.93 -13.07 -2.44
CA ASN A 134 -1.31 -11.86 -1.90
C ASN A 134 -0.96 -10.91 -3.06
N ARG A 135 -1.96 -10.16 -3.55
CA ARG A 135 -1.80 -9.30 -4.75
C ARG A 135 -2.72 -8.11 -4.66
N ASP A 136 -2.35 -7.15 -3.83
CA ASP A 136 -3.22 -6.07 -3.44
C ASP A 136 -3.25 -4.95 -4.47
N ARG A 137 -4.33 -4.17 -4.39
CA ARG A 137 -4.60 -3.03 -5.27
C ARG A 137 -4.85 -1.81 -4.40
N ALA A 138 -3.83 -0.96 -4.30
CA ALA A 138 -3.89 0.28 -3.57
C ALA A 138 -4.11 1.47 -4.52
N PHE A 139 -5.03 2.35 -4.17
CA PHE A 139 -5.29 3.61 -4.87
C PHE A 139 -5.34 4.73 -3.84
N GLY A 140 -4.32 5.59 -3.81
CA GLY A 140 -4.29 6.76 -2.91
C GLY A 140 -5.39 7.77 -3.27
N ASN A 141 -5.44 8.09 -4.56
CA ASN A 141 -6.29 9.08 -5.23
C ASN A 141 -5.84 10.53 -5.02
N GLY A 142 -6.08 11.17 -3.88
CA GLY A 142 -5.81 12.61 -3.76
C GLY A 142 -5.26 13.01 -2.40
N GLY A 143 -4.00 13.39 -2.35
CA GLY A 143 -3.27 13.69 -1.12
C GLY A 143 -1.83 13.20 -1.24
N ASP A 144 -1.04 13.43 -0.21
CA ASP A 144 0.33 12.91 -0.14
C ASP A 144 0.29 11.49 0.44
N ASP A 145 0.08 10.46 -0.38
CA ASP A 145 -0.21 9.11 0.08
C ASP A 145 1.05 8.23 0.27
N LEU A 146 0.94 7.24 1.14
CA LEU A 146 1.98 6.26 1.43
C LEU A 146 1.48 4.83 1.20
N PHE A 147 2.11 4.08 0.30
CA PHE A 147 1.95 2.63 0.23
C PHE A 147 3.16 1.92 0.86
N ILE A 148 2.91 1.07 1.85
CA ILE A 148 3.93 0.25 2.53
C ILE A 148 3.79 -1.18 2.05
N TRP A 149 4.83 -1.68 1.38
CA TRP A 149 4.98 -3.08 1.03
C TRP A 149 5.98 -3.76 1.96
N THR A 150 5.67 -4.98 2.41
CA THR A 150 6.49 -5.69 3.40
C THR A 150 7.05 -7.02 2.88
N PRO A 151 8.27 -7.42 3.28
CA PRO A 151 8.83 -8.71 2.87
C PRO A 151 8.00 -9.90 3.37
N GLY A 152 7.32 -10.59 2.45
CA GLY A 152 6.35 -11.62 2.79
C GLY A 152 5.08 -11.46 1.98
N ASP A 153 4.78 -10.20 1.68
CA ASP A 153 3.75 -9.81 0.75
C ASP A 153 4.11 -10.25 -0.68
N GLY A 154 3.09 -10.38 -1.53
CA GLY A 154 3.21 -10.74 -2.92
C GLY A 154 3.36 -9.54 -3.84
N SER A 155 2.70 -9.64 -4.99
CA SER A 155 2.92 -8.70 -6.10
C SER A 155 1.74 -7.75 -6.24
N ASP A 156 2.01 -6.49 -5.97
CA ASP A 156 0.95 -5.50 -5.82
C ASP A 156 0.94 -4.46 -6.93
N PHE A 157 -0.12 -3.67 -6.89
CA PHE A 157 -0.26 -2.48 -7.69
C PHE A 157 -0.60 -1.29 -6.80
N PHE A 158 0.08 -0.17 -7.01
CA PHE A 158 -0.19 1.09 -6.37
C PHE A 158 -0.34 2.21 -7.40
N ASP A 159 -1.47 2.90 -7.35
CA ASP A 159 -1.71 4.17 -8.03
C ASP A 159 -1.81 5.26 -6.96
N GLY A 160 -0.80 6.13 -6.86
CA GLY A 160 -0.76 7.20 -5.84
C GLY A 160 -1.85 8.23 -6.12
N GLY A 161 -1.76 8.90 -7.26
CA GLY A 161 -2.82 9.76 -7.78
C GLY A 161 -2.37 11.21 -7.88
N GLU A 162 -3.18 12.13 -7.34
CA GLU A 162 -2.82 13.55 -7.23
C GLU A 162 -2.12 13.82 -5.90
N GLY A 163 -0.86 14.23 -5.92
CA GLY A 163 -0.14 14.64 -4.71
C GLY A 163 1.34 14.28 -4.79
N VAL A 164 1.98 14.11 -3.63
CA VAL A 164 3.32 13.55 -3.51
C VAL A 164 3.22 12.17 -2.86
N ASP A 165 3.23 11.15 -3.70
CA ASP A 165 3.01 9.77 -3.31
C ASP A 165 4.31 9.00 -3.12
N VAL A 166 4.34 8.15 -2.09
CA VAL A 166 5.54 7.43 -1.68
C VAL A 166 5.26 5.93 -1.60
N LEU A 167 6.12 5.15 -2.26
CA LEU A 167 6.21 3.71 -2.07
C LEU A 167 7.36 3.39 -1.11
N VAL A 168 7.08 2.68 -0.02
CA VAL A 168 8.09 2.20 0.93
C VAL A 168 8.17 0.68 0.88
N LEU A 169 9.38 0.14 0.70
CA LEU A 169 9.66 -1.29 0.85
C LEU A 169 10.49 -1.50 2.11
N GLY A 170 9.85 -2.03 3.16
CA GLY A 170 10.46 -2.19 4.48
C GLY A 170 9.67 -3.12 5.38
N VAL A 171 10.18 -3.40 6.57
CA VAL A 171 9.49 -4.22 7.57
C VAL A 171 8.64 -3.31 8.44
N VAL A 172 7.33 -3.52 8.47
CA VAL A 172 6.41 -2.78 9.34
C VAL A 172 6.45 -3.34 10.76
N GLY A 173 6.18 -2.49 11.74
CA GLY A 173 6.02 -2.90 13.13
C GLY A 173 4.73 -3.70 13.31
N GLU A 174 4.83 -4.93 13.82
CA GLU A 174 3.71 -5.83 14.07
C GLU A 174 3.23 -5.77 15.53
N GLN A 175 1.93 -5.99 15.72
CA GLN A 175 1.28 -5.97 17.03
C GLN A 175 1.54 -7.25 17.83
N ARG A 176 1.73 -8.37 17.15
CA ARG A 176 1.98 -9.69 17.75
C ARG A 176 3.35 -10.22 17.36
N ASP A 177 3.94 -11.03 18.24
CA ASP A 177 5.07 -11.89 17.90
C ASP A 177 4.59 -13.21 17.28
N ASN A 178 5.53 -14.07 16.87
CA ASN A 178 5.26 -15.37 16.26
C ASN A 178 4.42 -16.34 17.14
N ASN A 179 4.21 -16.02 18.42
CA ASN A 179 3.37 -16.80 19.35
C ASN A 179 2.02 -16.11 19.64
N GLY A 180 1.74 -14.98 19.00
CA GLY A 180 0.56 -14.16 19.23
C GLY A 180 0.65 -13.23 20.44
N ALA A 181 1.81 -13.08 21.09
CA ALA A 181 1.97 -12.22 22.25
C ALA A 181 2.14 -10.75 21.84
N THR A 182 1.53 -9.83 22.59
CA THR A 182 1.56 -8.38 22.30
C THR A 182 2.54 -7.60 23.18
N GLU A 183 3.10 -8.23 24.22
CA GLU A 183 4.04 -7.58 25.13
C GLU A 183 5.40 -7.41 24.47
N GLY A 184 5.83 -6.16 24.26
CA GLY A 184 7.10 -5.85 23.60
C GLY A 184 6.97 -5.35 22.16
N ALA A 185 5.74 -5.24 21.64
CA ALA A 185 5.47 -4.58 20.35
C ALA A 185 6.02 -3.14 20.32
N PRO A 186 6.43 -2.61 19.15
CA PRO A 186 6.37 -3.25 17.83
C PRO A 186 7.43 -4.35 17.62
N PHE A 187 7.01 -5.45 17.01
CA PHE A 187 7.91 -6.49 16.50
C PHE A 187 8.23 -6.23 15.03
N PHE A 188 9.40 -6.66 14.55
CA PHE A 188 9.81 -6.47 13.15
C PHE A 188 10.29 -7.81 12.62
N ASN A 189 9.34 -8.73 12.47
CA ASN A 189 9.62 -10.07 12.03
C ASN A 189 9.52 -10.17 10.51
N VAL A 190 10.19 -11.17 9.97
CA VAL A 190 10.00 -11.64 8.60
C VAL A 190 9.99 -13.15 8.71
N SER A 191 8.83 -13.77 8.60
CA SER A 191 8.65 -15.18 8.93
C SER A 191 8.48 -16.03 7.66
N PRO A 192 9.59 -16.53 7.06
CA PRO A 192 9.49 -17.29 5.82
C PRO A 192 8.75 -18.62 6.00
N PRO A 193 8.20 -19.21 4.92
CA PRO A 193 7.42 -20.45 5.00
C PRO A 193 8.14 -21.58 5.72
N GLY A 194 7.41 -22.25 6.62
CA GLY A 194 7.94 -23.38 7.40
C GLY A 194 8.68 -22.97 8.68
N ARG A 195 8.58 -21.69 9.06
CA ARG A 195 8.97 -21.18 10.38
C ARG A 195 7.72 -20.94 11.24
N GLU A 196 7.95 -20.74 12.53
CA GLU A 196 6.90 -20.32 13.47
C GLU A 196 6.47 -18.88 13.16
N GLY A 197 5.18 -18.56 13.30
CA GLY A 197 4.61 -17.25 12.93
C GLY A 197 4.67 -16.94 11.44
N SER A 198 4.55 -17.97 10.57
CA SER A 198 4.46 -17.77 9.13
C SER A 198 3.07 -18.10 8.60
N GLN A 199 2.71 -17.49 7.47
CA GLN A 199 1.44 -17.67 6.76
C GLN A 199 0.21 -17.19 7.53
N ASP A 200 0.36 -16.13 8.28
CA ASP A 200 -0.66 -15.49 9.10
C ASP A 200 -0.56 -13.97 8.99
N PHE A 201 -1.38 -13.28 9.78
CA PHE A 201 -1.36 -11.84 9.88
C PHE A 201 -1.30 -11.45 11.36
N ASP A 202 -0.18 -10.87 11.76
CA ASP A 202 0.11 -10.52 13.16
C ASP A 202 -0.45 -9.15 13.59
N GLY A 203 -1.10 -8.46 12.66
CA GLY A 203 -1.66 -7.13 12.86
C GLY A 203 -0.57 -6.07 12.82
N ILE A 204 -0.94 -4.86 12.41
CA ILE A 204 -0.02 -3.72 12.35
C ILE A 204 -0.02 -3.02 13.70
N PHE A 205 1.17 -2.81 14.27
CA PHE A 205 1.33 -1.96 15.43
C PHE A 205 1.14 -0.49 15.02
N LEU A 206 0.23 0.19 15.71
CA LEU A 206 -0.03 1.61 15.53
C LEU A 206 0.27 2.36 16.82
N ASP A 207 0.88 3.54 16.70
CA ASP A 207 1.15 4.43 17.82
C ASP A 207 -0.13 5.11 18.36
N ALA A 208 0.01 5.98 19.35
CA ALA A 208 -1.12 6.69 19.96
C ALA A 208 -1.90 7.63 19.00
N THR A 209 -1.37 7.85 17.79
CA THR A 209 -1.94 8.66 16.71
C THR A 209 -2.18 7.85 15.43
N ASN A 210 -2.30 6.53 15.59
CA ASN A 210 -2.57 5.58 14.52
C ASN A 210 -1.52 5.56 13.40
N LYS A 211 -0.28 5.98 13.68
CA LYS A 211 0.83 5.84 12.73
C LYS A 211 1.54 4.50 12.90
N PRO A 212 1.84 3.78 11.81
CA PRO A 212 2.74 2.64 11.84
C PRO A 212 4.20 3.10 12.00
N VAL A 213 5.07 2.14 12.27
CA VAL A 213 6.52 2.33 12.22
C VAL A 213 7.08 1.39 11.16
N VAL A 214 7.89 1.89 10.23
CA VAL A 214 8.48 1.09 9.16
C VAL A 214 10.01 1.11 9.28
N LYS A 215 10.62 -0.05 9.33
CA LYS A 215 12.08 -0.23 9.28
C LYS A 215 12.52 -0.61 7.88
N VAL A 216 13.10 0.36 7.19
CA VAL A 216 13.75 0.19 5.90
C VAL A 216 15.21 -0.21 6.10
N SER A 217 15.90 0.38 7.07
CA SER A 217 17.34 0.19 7.30
C SER A 217 17.76 -1.26 7.53
N THR A 218 16.86 -2.09 8.06
CA THR A 218 17.07 -3.52 8.32
C THR A 218 16.28 -4.43 7.37
N SER A 219 15.75 -3.89 6.27
CA SER A 219 15.04 -4.68 5.26
C SER A 219 15.94 -5.82 4.73
N PRO A 220 15.43 -7.05 4.58
CA PRO A 220 16.22 -8.22 4.16
C PRO A 220 16.64 -8.16 2.68
N GLY A 221 16.19 -7.15 1.94
CA GLY A 221 16.44 -6.99 0.52
C GLY A 221 16.78 -5.57 0.13
N PHE A 222 16.76 -5.33 -1.17
CA PHE A 222 16.94 -4.03 -1.80
C PHE A 222 16.02 -3.93 -3.03
N CYS A 223 15.86 -2.73 -3.57
CA CYS A 223 15.00 -2.51 -4.72
C CYS A 223 15.77 -2.14 -5.98
N THR A 224 15.17 -2.42 -7.12
CA THR A 224 15.57 -1.89 -8.43
C THR A 224 14.33 -1.36 -9.14
N VAL A 225 14.50 -0.34 -9.98
CA VAL A 225 13.42 0.30 -10.71
C VAL A 225 13.56 0.00 -12.20
N ILE A 226 12.46 -0.44 -12.82
CA ILE A 226 12.28 -0.40 -14.27
C ILE A 226 11.55 0.90 -14.59
N ASP A 227 12.20 1.76 -15.36
CA ASP A 227 11.70 3.08 -15.75
C ASP A 227 11.56 3.24 -17.27
N LYS A 228 11.00 4.39 -17.67
CA LYS A 228 10.71 4.71 -19.08
C LYS A 228 11.96 4.96 -19.94
N GLY A 229 13.14 5.11 -19.35
CA GLY A 229 14.39 5.41 -20.05
C GLY A 229 14.76 4.34 -21.07
N GLU A 230 14.52 3.07 -20.73
CA GLU A 230 14.75 1.93 -21.64
C GLU A 230 13.46 1.19 -22.02
N HIS A 231 12.35 1.42 -21.32
CA HIS A 231 11.11 0.62 -21.42
C HIS A 231 9.84 1.45 -21.62
N ALA A 232 9.93 2.62 -22.27
CA ALA A 232 8.80 3.53 -22.45
C ALA A 232 7.58 2.87 -23.12
N GLU A 233 7.78 2.15 -24.23
CA GLU A 233 6.68 1.53 -24.99
C GLU A 233 6.01 0.41 -24.19
N GLU A 234 6.79 -0.43 -23.50
CA GLU A 234 6.28 -1.51 -22.68
C GLU A 234 5.49 -1.01 -21.47
N LEU A 235 5.98 0.03 -20.79
CA LEU A 235 5.31 0.62 -19.64
C LEU A 235 4.03 1.36 -20.06
N GLU A 236 4.03 2.05 -21.22
CA GLU A 236 2.82 2.66 -21.77
C GLU A 236 1.75 1.62 -22.10
N LEU A 237 2.12 0.48 -22.70
CA LEU A 237 1.18 -0.61 -22.97
C LEU A 237 0.57 -1.22 -21.70
N LEU A 238 1.33 -1.24 -20.61
CA LEU A 238 0.86 -1.69 -19.30
C LEU A 238 0.12 -0.60 -18.53
N ASN A 239 0.11 0.65 -19.01
CA ASN A 239 -0.40 1.83 -18.33
C ASN A 239 0.25 2.00 -16.93
N LEU A 240 1.58 1.88 -16.89
CA LEU A 240 2.41 2.03 -15.70
C LEU A 240 3.44 3.13 -15.89
N ASP A 241 3.89 3.70 -14.78
CA ASP A 241 5.05 4.61 -14.78
C ASP A 241 6.34 3.87 -14.48
N HIS A 242 6.30 2.95 -13.51
CA HIS A 242 7.45 2.14 -13.13
C HIS A 242 7.04 0.71 -12.75
N ILE A 243 8.02 -0.19 -12.73
CA ILE A 243 7.92 -1.45 -12.01
C ILE A 243 9.07 -1.48 -11.00
N VAL A 244 8.72 -1.52 -9.72
CA VAL A 244 9.69 -1.64 -8.61
C VAL A 244 9.85 -3.11 -8.26
N ARG A 245 11.09 -3.58 -8.21
CA ARG A 245 11.42 -4.99 -7.97
C ARG A 245 12.16 -5.14 -6.65
N PHE A 246 11.61 -5.96 -5.76
CA PHE A 246 12.28 -6.32 -4.52
C PHE A 246 13.13 -7.59 -4.70
N THR A 247 14.38 -7.51 -4.24
CA THR A 247 15.34 -8.61 -4.32
C THR A 247 15.85 -8.96 -2.93
N LEU A 248 15.80 -10.23 -2.54
CA LEU A 248 16.41 -10.69 -1.29
C LEU A 248 17.94 -10.63 -1.39
N ARG A 249 18.55 -9.87 -0.48
CA ARG A 249 19.99 -9.56 -0.50
C ARG A 249 20.85 -10.83 -0.46
N GLY A 250 20.64 -11.67 0.55
CA GLY A 250 21.43 -12.88 0.73
C GLY A 250 21.28 -13.89 -0.42
N VAL A 251 20.15 -13.88 -1.13
CA VAL A 251 19.94 -14.71 -2.31
C VAL A 251 20.72 -14.17 -3.51
N ALA A 252 20.60 -12.87 -3.78
CA ALA A 252 21.33 -12.23 -4.87
C ALA A 252 22.84 -12.36 -4.68
N GLU A 253 23.35 -12.11 -3.47
CA GLU A 253 24.77 -12.26 -3.14
C GLU A 253 25.25 -13.70 -3.33
N ALA A 254 24.47 -14.70 -2.92
CA ALA A 254 24.80 -16.10 -3.12
C ALA A 254 24.83 -16.49 -4.61
N PHE A 255 23.94 -15.93 -5.42
CA PHE A 255 23.92 -16.15 -6.87
C PHE A 255 25.13 -15.49 -7.55
N GLU A 256 25.41 -14.23 -7.23
CA GLU A 256 26.56 -13.49 -7.76
C GLU A 256 27.90 -14.13 -7.37
N ALA A 257 27.98 -14.71 -6.17
CA ALA A 257 29.15 -15.46 -5.71
C ALA A 257 29.26 -16.87 -6.33
N GLY A 258 28.28 -17.32 -7.13
CA GLY A 258 28.21 -18.66 -7.69
C GLY A 258 27.95 -19.77 -6.65
N ALA A 259 27.53 -19.40 -5.43
CA ALA A 259 27.16 -20.34 -4.37
C ALA A 259 25.80 -21.00 -4.65
N ARG A 260 24.99 -20.41 -5.53
CA ARG A 260 23.80 -21.02 -6.12
C ARG A 260 23.73 -20.75 -7.63
N THR A 261 22.95 -21.56 -8.35
CA THR A 261 22.86 -21.52 -9.83
C THR A 261 21.57 -20.90 -10.35
N ASP A 262 20.60 -20.68 -9.48
CA ASP A 262 19.28 -20.12 -9.78
C ASP A 262 19.17 -18.70 -9.22
N ASP A 263 18.85 -17.75 -10.09
CA ASP A 263 18.57 -16.36 -9.73
C ASP A 263 17.09 -16.20 -9.37
N ASP A 264 16.66 -16.87 -8.29
CA ASP A 264 15.30 -16.73 -7.71
C ASP A 264 15.20 -15.55 -6.73
N GLY A 265 16.18 -14.62 -6.80
CA GLY A 265 16.30 -13.48 -5.89
C GLY A 265 15.21 -12.44 -6.05
N LEU A 266 14.66 -12.31 -7.26
CA LEU A 266 13.46 -11.51 -7.51
C LEU A 266 12.26 -12.21 -6.88
N ARG A 267 11.76 -11.64 -5.78
CA ARG A 267 10.63 -12.22 -5.05
C ARG A 267 9.31 -11.65 -5.49
N VAL A 268 9.28 -10.34 -5.76
CA VAL A 268 8.04 -9.65 -6.13
C VAL A 268 8.33 -8.43 -7.00
N ALA A 269 7.30 -8.01 -7.72
CA ALA A 269 7.25 -6.73 -8.38
C ALA A 269 6.02 -5.96 -7.90
N ILE A 270 6.21 -4.67 -7.64
CA ILE A 270 5.17 -3.70 -7.38
C ILE A 270 5.04 -2.86 -8.66
N SER A 271 3.88 -2.94 -9.29
CA SER A 271 3.55 -2.11 -10.44
C SER A 271 3.04 -0.75 -9.96
N THR A 272 3.62 0.34 -10.43
CA THR A 272 3.27 1.67 -9.92
C THR A 272 2.80 2.62 -11.00
N LYS A 273 1.95 3.54 -10.58
CA LYS A 273 1.48 4.68 -11.36
C LYS A 273 1.32 5.89 -10.45
N ASN A 274 1.67 7.09 -10.92
CA ASN A 274 1.60 8.32 -10.15
C ASN A 274 2.29 8.18 -8.78
N VAL A 275 3.59 7.89 -8.79
CA VAL A 275 4.40 7.76 -7.56
C VAL A 275 5.67 8.59 -7.72
N GLU A 276 5.88 9.55 -6.83
CA GLU A 276 6.98 10.50 -6.88
C GLU A 276 8.24 9.94 -6.22
N TYR A 277 8.09 9.17 -5.13
CA TYR A 277 9.23 8.67 -4.37
C TYR A 277 9.17 7.18 -4.07
N LEU A 278 10.34 6.54 -4.09
CA LEU A 278 10.56 5.19 -3.60
C LEU A 278 11.55 5.23 -2.43
N VAL A 279 11.24 4.51 -1.36
CA VAL A 279 12.15 4.31 -0.22
C VAL A 279 12.42 2.83 -0.02
N CYS A 280 13.69 2.46 0.04
CA CYS A 280 14.12 1.08 0.25
C CYS A 280 15.55 0.99 0.82
N ALA A 281 15.97 -0.18 1.27
CA ALA A 281 17.38 -0.38 1.61
C ALA A 281 18.25 -0.45 0.35
N PRO A 282 19.48 0.11 0.39
CA PRO A 282 20.39 0.09 -0.76
C PRO A 282 20.89 -1.33 -1.03
N LYS A 283 21.34 -1.60 -2.27
CA LYS A 283 21.97 -2.90 -2.63
C LYS A 283 23.23 -3.19 -1.82
N VAL A 284 23.95 -2.17 -1.35
CA VAL A 284 25.12 -2.33 -0.48
C VAL A 284 24.86 -1.56 0.80
N THR A 285 24.82 -2.28 1.93
CA THR A 285 24.68 -1.69 3.26
C THR A 285 26.04 -1.36 3.86
N THR A 286 26.05 -0.42 4.81
CA THR A 286 27.24 0.00 5.54
C THR A 286 27.04 -0.18 7.05
N ASP A 287 28.15 -0.31 7.79
CA ASP A 287 28.16 -0.39 9.26
C ASP A 287 27.95 0.98 9.94
N GLY A 288 27.37 1.95 9.22
CA GLY A 288 27.11 3.32 9.66
C GLY A 288 25.88 3.45 10.56
N ALA A 289 25.30 4.65 10.59
CA ALA A 289 24.00 4.86 11.21
C ALA A 289 22.93 4.05 10.46
N ALA A 290 21.85 3.63 11.13
CA ALA A 290 20.75 2.91 10.49
C ALA A 290 20.18 3.68 9.28
N THR A 291 20.10 5.01 9.40
CA THR A 291 19.70 5.92 8.32
C THR A 291 20.62 5.90 7.11
N ASP A 292 21.89 5.48 7.26
CA ASP A 292 22.82 5.31 6.13
C ASP A 292 22.44 4.10 5.25
N ASN A 293 21.57 3.22 5.74
CA ASN A 293 21.01 2.07 5.03
C ASN A 293 19.59 2.33 4.52
N ILE A 294 19.22 3.59 4.32
CA ILE A 294 17.95 4.01 3.71
C ILE A 294 18.29 4.78 2.43
N GLU A 295 17.74 4.33 1.30
CA GLU A 295 17.85 4.96 0.01
C GLU A 295 16.49 5.53 -0.39
N VAL A 296 16.47 6.81 -0.77
CA VAL A 296 15.29 7.49 -1.32
C VAL A 296 15.58 7.82 -2.78
N LEU A 297 14.69 7.40 -3.67
CA LEU A 297 14.74 7.68 -5.09
C LEU A 297 13.58 8.59 -5.49
N ASP A 298 13.91 9.68 -6.17
CA ASP A 298 12.96 10.56 -6.87
C ASP A 298 12.66 9.95 -8.25
N LEU A 299 11.44 9.43 -8.38
CA LEU A 299 10.91 8.76 -9.57
C LEU A 299 10.33 9.75 -10.59
N THR A 300 10.26 11.04 -10.29
CA THR A 300 9.81 12.08 -11.24
C THR A 300 10.84 12.33 -12.35
N THR A 301 12.07 11.84 -12.17
CA THR A 301 13.16 11.93 -13.13
C THR A 301 13.45 10.59 -13.81
N THR A 302 13.93 10.63 -15.05
CA THR A 302 14.32 9.42 -15.81
C THR A 302 15.78 9.56 -16.29
N PRO A 303 16.72 8.72 -15.81
CA PRO A 303 16.55 7.69 -14.77
C PRO A 303 16.28 8.31 -13.38
N PRO A 304 15.72 7.54 -12.43
CA PRO A 304 15.54 7.99 -11.05
C PRO A 304 16.83 8.51 -10.42
N ARG A 305 16.72 9.54 -9.57
CA ARG A 305 17.85 10.14 -8.86
C ARG A 305 17.74 9.94 -7.36
N LEU A 306 18.88 9.94 -6.67
CA LEU A 306 18.89 9.98 -5.20
C LEU A 306 18.27 11.27 -4.69
N ALA A 307 17.44 11.13 -3.66
CA ALA A 307 16.82 12.20 -2.90
C ALA A 307 17.12 12.02 -1.40
N LEU A 308 16.76 13.01 -0.59
CA LEU A 308 16.88 12.99 0.86
C LEU A 308 15.54 12.59 1.51
N LEU A 309 15.61 11.93 2.66
CA LEU A 309 14.40 11.63 3.45
C LEU A 309 13.60 12.90 3.81
N SER A 310 14.28 14.04 3.95
CA SER A 310 13.66 15.35 4.21
C SER A 310 12.94 15.95 3.00
N GLU A 311 13.04 15.35 1.81
CA GLU A 311 12.27 15.76 0.62
C GLU A 311 10.91 15.06 0.56
N LEU A 312 10.67 14.02 1.37
CA LEU A 312 9.37 13.38 1.49
C LEU A 312 8.39 14.26 2.28
N PRO A 313 7.07 14.07 2.13
CA PRO A 313 6.07 14.63 3.03
C PRO A 313 6.43 14.36 4.49
N GLU A 314 6.32 15.37 5.35
CA GLU A 314 6.82 15.32 6.74
C GLU A 314 6.22 14.15 7.52
N HIS A 315 4.92 13.91 7.33
CA HIS A 315 4.21 12.82 8.02
C HIS A 315 4.73 11.43 7.60
N ILE A 316 5.18 11.27 6.35
CA ILE A 316 5.78 10.03 5.82
C ILE A 316 7.21 9.85 6.34
N ALA A 317 8.03 10.90 6.25
CA ALA A 317 9.42 10.86 6.68
C ALA A 317 9.56 10.43 8.16
N LEU A 318 8.62 10.84 9.02
CA LEU A 318 8.60 10.51 10.45
C LEU A 318 8.31 9.02 10.75
N MET A 319 7.75 8.27 9.80
CA MET A 319 7.43 6.84 9.97
C MET A 319 8.58 5.91 9.59
N ILE A 320 9.59 6.41 8.87
CA ILE A 320 10.67 5.62 8.27
C ILE A 320 11.90 5.57 9.17
N GLN A 321 12.41 4.36 9.43
CA GLN A 321 13.58 4.07 10.28
C GLN A 321 14.56 3.06 9.67
#